data_AF-A0A9U8E4X1-F1
#
_entry.id   AF-A0A9U8E4X1-F1
#
_cell.length_a   1.000
_cell.length_b   1.000
_cell.length_c   1.000
_cell.angle_alpha   90.00
_cell.angle_beta   90.00
_cell.angle_gamma   90.00
#
_symmetry.space_group_name_H-M   'P 1'
#
loop_
_entity.id
_entity.type
_entity.pdbx_description
1 polymer ?
#
loop_
_entity_poly.entity_id
_entity_poly.type
_entity_poly.pdbx_seq_one_letter_code
_entity_poly.pdbx_strand_id
1 'polypeptide(L)'
;MMCLPDVADDGALGTIQHECLSSEGGESDLQNYLAVCEKNPNHTGFISVKDFTVHHLPEGHRHHDLYEFIKATADLTVRVGVKMTSVKRPNVWPDKTGPYPFCELKGKTTFRCGSGELDIYEYKNGYGRDGHGHTEKAGFSYNSRYPTCPCENCLHSNAAKKIWWEVVLTTAAHVVFDDIEAKHTTCKLFYDQTDSDVKIFDKFSVLYVDVNKDACALKYITCDETLGKELYALARRRAELLEK
;
A
#
# COMPACT_ATOMS: atom_id res chain seq x y z
N MET A 1 -9.40 1.93 -10.11
CA MET A 1 -9.11 0.55 -10.55
C MET A 1 -8.19 0.65 -11.75
N MET A 2 -6.88 0.53 -11.54
CA MET A 2 -5.84 0.74 -12.55
C MET A 2 -5.39 -0.62 -13.10
N CYS A 3 -5.76 -0.94 -14.34
CA CYS A 3 -5.25 -2.11 -15.05
C CYS A 3 -4.25 -1.65 -16.12
N LEU A 4 -2.94 -1.78 -15.89
CA LEU A 4 -1.86 -1.42 -16.82
C LEU A 4 -1.59 -2.54 -17.87
N PRO A 5 -1.13 -2.26 -19.12
CA PRO A 5 -0.89 -3.29 -20.15
C PRO A 5 0.52 -3.87 -20.13
N ASP A 6 0.65 -5.10 -20.60
CA ASP A 6 1.92 -5.66 -21.09
C ASP A 6 2.51 -4.77 -22.20
N VAL A 7 3.77 -4.35 -22.06
CA VAL A 7 4.52 -3.64 -23.12
C VAL A 7 5.87 -4.32 -23.31
N ALA A 8 6.18 -4.66 -24.57
CA ALA A 8 7.47 -5.15 -24.99
C ALA A 8 8.37 -3.99 -25.45
N ASP A 9 9.61 -4.02 -24.96
CA ASP A 9 10.84 -3.47 -25.54
C ASP A 9 11.07 -1.95 -25.61
N ASP A 10 11.82 -1.42 -24.63
CA ASP A 10 13.22 -0.99 -24.85
C ASP A 10 13.87 -0.69 -23.47
N GLY A 11 14.85 -1.50 -23.05
CA GLY A 11 15.81 -1.18 -21.97
C GLY A 11 15.49 -1.56 -20.52
N ALA A 12 14.24 -1.84 -20.15
CA ALA A 12 13.88 -2.46 -18.86
C ALA A 12 12.62 -3.32 -19.03
N LEU A 13 12.80 -4.61 -19.31
CA LEU A 13 11.71 -5.56 -19.60
C LEU A 13 10.71 -5.58 -18.43
N GLY A 14 9.54 -4.98 -18.63
CA GLY A 14 8.47 -4.88 -17.66
C GLY A 14 7.24 -5.66 -18.13
N THR A 15 6.86 -6.77 -17.49
CA THR A 15 5.63 -7.52 -17.81
C THR A 15 4.54 -7.23 -16.79
N ILE A 16 3.28 -7.17 -17.22
CA ILE A 16 2.16 -6.85 -16.33
C ILE A 16 1.29 -8.09 -16.16
N GLN A 17 1.29 -8.64 -14.95
CA GLN A 17 0.54 -9.85 -14.63
C GLN A 17 -0.33 -9.57 -13.41
N HIS A 18 -1.65 -9.75 -13.54
CA HIS A 18 -2.62 -9.62 -12.44
C HIS A 18 -2.43 -8.33 -11.64
N GLU A 19 -2.61 -7.16 -12.28
CA GLU A 19 -2.48 -5.84 -11.64
C GLU A 19 -1.09 -5.52 -11.02
N CYS A 20 -0.11 -6.42 -11.18
CA CYS A 20 1.26 -6.21 -10.79
C CYS A 20 2.15 -5.94 -12.00
N LEU A 21 2.98 -4.90 -11.91
CA LEU A 21 4.08 -4.68 -12.85
C LEU A 21 5.32 -5.44 -12.34
N SER A 22 5.91 -6.31 -13.15
CA SER A 22 7.17 -7.01 -12.89
C SER A 22 8.27 -6.44 -13.79
N SER A 23 9.45 -6.09 -13.28
CA SER A 23 10.57 -5.58 -14.08
C SER A 23 11.92 -6.15 -13.67
N GLU A 24 12.75 -6.51 -14.65
CA GLU A 24 14.14 -6.94 -14.42
C GLU A 24 15.09 -5.78 -14.13
N GLY A 25 14.76 -4.56 -14.59
CA GLY A 25 15.57 -3.34 -14.42
C GLY A 25 15.28 -2.55 -13.14
N GLY A 26 14.36 -3.03 -12.30
CA GLY A 26 13.90 -2.31 -11.12
C GLY A 26 12.75 -1.35 -11.43
N GLU A 27 12.73 -0.21 -10.74
CA GLU A 27 11.66 0.78 -10.90
C GLU A 27 11.93 1.68 -12.10
N SER A 28 11.02 1.69 -13.06
CA SER A 28 10.97 2.71 -14.09
C SER A 28 10.01 3.84 -13.67
N ASP A 29 10.38 5.07 -14.01
CA ASP A 29 9.64 6.30 -13.69
C ASP A 29 8.23 6.27 -14.29
N LEU A 30 7.22 6.68 -13.52
CA LEU A 30 5.84 6.81 -14.00
C LEU A 30 5.80 7.67 -15.27
N GLN A 31 6.63 8.72 -15.35
CA GLN A 31 6.70 9.57 -16.54
C GLN A 31 7.24 8.83 -17.76
N ASN A 32 8.19 7.92 -17.58
CA ASN A 32 8.70 7.08 -18.66
C ASN A 32 7.63 6.08 -19.13
N TYR A 33 6.83 5.52 -18.20
CA TYR A 33 5.73 4.63 -18.56
C TYR A 33 4.58 5.33 -19.30
N LEU A 34 4.27 6.59 -18.99
CA LEU A 34 3.28 7.37 -19.73
C LEU A 34 3.67 7.55 -21.21
N ALA A 35 4.96 7.65 -21.51
CA ALA A 35 5.46 7.82 -22.87
C ALA A 35 5.34 6.54 -23.73
N VAL A 36 5.34 5.35 -23.11
CA VAL A 36 5.40 4.05 -23.82
C VAL A 36 4.17 3.16 -23.61
N CYS A 37 3.14 3.63 -22.91
CA CYS A 37 1.96 2.82 -22.61
C CYS A 37 1.03 2.64 -23.83
N GLU A 38 0.81 1.39 -24.20
CA GLU A 38 -0.01 1.02 -25.36
C GLU A 38 -1.53 1.06 -25.09
N LYS A 39 -1.99 1.00 -23.82
CA LYS A 39 -3.44 1.01 -23.47
C LYS A 39 -4.11 2.35 -23.75
N ASN A 40 -3.35 3.43 -23.66
CA ASN A 40 -3.84 4.76 -23.96
C ASN A 40 -2.73 5.56 -24.64
N PRO A 41 -2.51 5.35 -25.95
CA PRO A 41 -1.49 6.05 -26.70
C PRO A 41 -1.67 7.56 -26.52
N ASN A 42 -0.61 8.24 -26.08
CA ASN A 42 -0.54 9.68 -25.75
C ASN A 42 -1.09 10.11 -24.38
N HIS A 43 -1.73 9.24 -23.58
CA HIS A 43 -2.17 9.53 -22.21
C HIS A 43 -2.87 10.90 -22.00
N THR A 44 -3.51 11.45 -23.03
CA THR A 44 -3.95 12.86 -23.05
C THR A 44 -5.05 13.17 -22.04
N GLY A 45 -5.71 12.13 -21.50
CA GLY A 45 -6.73 12.23 -20.46
C GLY A 45 -6.27 11.78 -19.07
N PHE A 46 -4.99 11.45 -18.85
CA PHE A 46 -4.51 11.14 -17.51
C PHE A 46 -4.45 12.43 -16.69
N ILE A 47 -5.06 12.40 -15.51
CA ILE A 47 -5.10 13.52 -14.57
C ILE A 47 -4.37 13.06 -13.32
N SER A 48 -3.26 13.71 -13.00
CA SER A 48 -2.52 13.42 -11.78
C SER A 48 -3.37 13.76 -10.55
N VAL A 49 -3.09 13.15 -9.39
CA VAL A 49 -3.78 13.51 -8.14
C VAL A 49 -3.62 15.01 -7.86
N LYS A 50 -2.46 15.60 -8.19
CA LYS A 50 -2.18 17.03 -8.04
C LYS A 50 -3.10 17.90 -8.91
N ASP A 51 -3.30 17.51 -10.17
CA ASP A 51 -4.12 18.26 -11.12
C ASP A 51 -5.61 17.93 -11.02
N PHE A 52 -5.98 16.91 -10.25
CA PHE A 52 -7.37 16.52 -10.06
C PHE A 52 -8.16 17.62 -9.33
N THR A 53 -9.28 18.03 -9.95
CA THR A 53 -10.21 19.04 -9.44
C THR A 53 -11.63 18.49 -9.47
N VAL A 54 -12.55 19.11 -8.73
CA VAL A 54 -13.98 18.73 -8.72
C VAL A 54 -14.61 18.75 -10.12
N HIS A 55 -14.12 19.57 -11.05
CA HIS A 55 -14.67 19.65 -12.41
C HIS A 55 -14.33 18.43 -13.28
N HIS A 56 -13.32 17.65 -12.89
CA HIS A 56 -12.98 16.37 -13.51
C HIS A 56 -13.96 15.26 -13.12
N LEU A 57 -14.81 15.46 -12.11
CA LEU A 57 -15.92 14.57 -11.80
C LEU A 57 -17.10 14.77 -12.78
N PRO A 58 -17.85 13.71 -13.10
CA PRO A 58 -19.11 13.82 -13.82
C PRO A 58 -20.04 14.84 -13.16
N GLU A 59 -20.82 15.60 -13.93
CA GLU A 59 -21.57 16.76 -13.43
C GLU A 59 -22.42 16.46 -12.18
N GLY A 60 -23.16 15.35 -12.19
CA GLY A 60 -23.97 14.92 -11.04
C GLY A 60 -23.19 14.40 -9.82
N HIS A 61 -21.86 14.34 -9.90
CA HIS A 61 -20.96 13.88 -8.84
C HIS A 61 -19.99 14.99 -8.39
N ARG A 62 -20.17 16.24 -8.84
CA ARG A 62 -19.32 17.38 -8.47
C ARG A 62 -19.58 17.89 -7.04
N HIS A 63 -19.80 16.97 -6.11
CA HIS A 63 -19.92 17.26 -4.68
C HIS A 63 -18.53 17.50 -4.10
N HIS A 64 -18.38 18.59 -3.35
CA HIS A 64 -17.09 18.95 -2.76
C HIS A 64 -16.60 17.88 -1.76
N ASP A 65 -17.49 17.28 -0.96
CA ASP A 65 -17.12 16.23 -0.01
C ASP A 65 -16.60 14.97 -0.73
N LEU A 66 -17.19 14.58 -1.87
CA LEU A 66 -16.68 13.46 -2.68
C LEU A 66 -15.30 13.78 -3.26
N TYR A 67 -15.10 15.00 -3.77
CA TYR A 67 -13.81 15.46 -4.26
C TYR A 67 -12.73 15.38 -3.16
N GLU A 68 -13.02 15.92 -1.97
CA GLU A 68 -12.10 15.88 -0.83
C GLU A 68 -11.85 14.45 -0.35
N PHE A 69 -12.88 13.59 -0.36
CA PHE A 69 -12.74 12.18 0.02
C PHE A 69 -11.82 11.42 -0.94
N ILE A 70 -11.93 11.67 -2.25
CA ILE A 70 -11.03 11.09 -3.25
C ILE A 70 -9.58 11.54 -2.99
N LYS A 71 -9.37 12.84 -2.71
CA LYS A 71 -8.04 13.38 -2.38
C LYS A 71 -7.47 12.74 -1.10
N ALA A 72 -8.27 12.66 -0.04
CA ALA A 72 -7.86 12.04 1.23
C ALA A 72 -7.56 10.54 1.09
N THR A 73 -8.29 9.82 0.25
CA THR A 73 -8.00 8.41 -0.08
C THR A 73 -6.70 8.27 -0.89
N ALA A 74 -6.46 9.18 -1.84
CA ALA A 74 -5.23 9.20 -2.61
C ALA A 74 -3.99 9.42 -1.73
N ASP A 75 -4.08 10.29 -0.72
CA ASP A 75 -2.99 10.54 0.24
C ASP A 75 -2.57 9.30 1.06
N LEU A 76 -3.46 8.30 1.19
CA LEU A 76 -3.23 7.02 1.87
C LEU A 76 -3.01 5.84 0.90
N THR A 77 -3.06 6.11 -0.40
CA THR A 77 -2.76 5.12 -1.43
C THR A 77 -1.25 5.00 -1.60
N VAL A 78 -0.78 3.77 -1.70
CA VAL A 78 0.65 3.48 -1.73
C VAL A 78 1.01 2.59 -2.89
N ARG A 79 2.27 2.67 -3.29
CA ARG A 79 2.87 1.68 -4.17
C ARG A 79 3.62 0.64 -3.33
N VAL A 80 3.26 -0.62 -3.54
CA VAL A 80 3.89 -1.77 -2.88
C VAL A 80 4.89 -2.37 -3.85
N GLY A 81 6.17 -2.42 -3.48
CA GLY A 81 7.24 -3.03 -4.26
C GLY A 81 7.78 -4.28 -3.56
N VAL A 82 7.86 -5.40 -4.27
CA VAL A 82 8.26 -6.71 -3.74
C VAL A 82 9.41 -7.26 -4.57
N LYS A 83 10.52 -7.61 -3.92
CA LYS A 83 11.75 -8.06 -4.61
C LYS A 83 11.91 -9.58 -4.68
N MET A 84 11.15 -10.33 -3.88
CA MET A 84 11.28 -11.78 -3.75
C MET A 84 9.95 -12.46 -4.06
N THR A 85 10.01 -13.59 -4.77
CA THR A 85 8.85 -14.48 -4.96
C THR A 85 9.04 -15.71 -4.08
N SER A 86 8.11 -15.95 -3.17
CA SER A 86 8.19 -17.06 -2.23
C SER A 86 8.15 -18.40 -2.96
N VAL A 87 9.03 -19.32 -2.54
CA VAL A 87 8.98 -20.74 -2.96
C VAL A 87 7.67 -21.43 -2.58
N LYS A 88 6.93 -20.84 -1.62
CA LYS A 88 5.66 -21.39 -1.10
C LYS A 88 4.43 -20.92 -1.86
N ARG A 89 4.55 -20.03 -2.85
CA ARG A 89 3.40 -19.66 -3.69
C ARG A 89 2.72 -20.93 -4.23
N PRO A 90 1.39 -21.00 -4.36
CA PRO A 90 0.77 -22.14 -5.01
C PRO A 90 1.06 -22.12 -6.52
N ASN A 91 0.91 -23.26 -7.19
CA ASN A 91 1.01 -23.31 -8.65
C ASN A 91 -0.29 -22.83 -9.32
N VAL A 92 -1.41 -23.01 -8.64
CA VAL A 92 -2.77 -22.70 -9.13
C VAL A 92 -3.54 -21.98 -8.04
N TRP A 93 -4.56 -21.22 -8.42
CA TRP A 93 -5.49 -20.65 -7.45
C TRP A 93 -6.19 -21.78 -6.66
N PRO A 94 -6.40 -21.62 -5.34
CA PRO A 94 -7.07 -22.65 -4.55
C PRO A 94 -8.53 -22.92 -4.97
N ASP A 95 -9.22 -21.90 -5.48
CA ASP A 95 -10.66 -21.88 -5.76
C ASP A 95 -10.99 -21.51 -7.23
N LYS A 96 -9.98 -21.27 -8.08
CA LYS A 96 -10.16 -20.88 -9.49
C LYS A 96 -9.35 -21.79 -10.41
N THR A 97 -9.78 -21.89 -11.66
CA THR A 97 -8.99 -22.52 -12.72
C THR A 97 -7.95 -21.54 -13.24
N GLY A 98 -6.67 -21.84 -13.07
CA GLY A 98 -5.58 -21.07 -13.66
C GLY A 98 -4.33 -21.02 -12.79
N PRO A 99 -3.17 -20.67 -13.38
CA PRO A 99 -1.92 -20.52 -12.64
C PRO A 99 -2.03 -19.38 -11.63
N TYR A 100 -1.43 -19.56 -10.45
CA TYR A 100 -1.33 -18.49 -9.47
C TYR A 100 -0.29 -17.46 -9.95
N PRO A 101 -0.49 -16.15 -9.72
CA PRO A 101 0.42 -15.13 -10.23
C PRO A 101 1.86 -15.37 -9.77
N PHE A 102 2.81 -15.24 -10.70
CA PHE A 102 4.24 -15.42 -10.46
C PHE A 102 4.67 -16.81 -9.95
N CYS A 103 3.84 -17.85 -10.09
CA CYS A 103 4.21 -19.21 -9.65
C CYS A 103 5.47 -19.76 -10.34
N GLU A 104 5.73 -19.37 -11.58
CA GLU A 104 6.94 -19.75 -12.34
C GLU A 104 8.21 -19.02 -11.87
N LEU A 105 8.06 -17.99 -11.03
CA LEU A 105 9.16 -17.18 -10.48
C LEU A 105 9.52 -17.56 -9.05
N LYS A 106 8.97 -18.65 -8.50
CA LYS A 106 9.27 -19.14 -7.15
C LYS A 106 10.77 -19.18 -6.85
N GLY A 107 11.16 -18.57 -5.73
CA GLY A 107 12.56 -18.49 -5.28
C GLY A 107 13.43 -17.51 -6.04
N LYS A 108 12.91 -16.84 -7.08
CA LYS A 108 13.65 -15.83 -7.84
C LYS A 108 13.50 -14.45 -7.20
N THR A 109 14.55 -13.65 -7.36
CA THR A 109 14.55 -12.23 -7.01
C THR A 109 14.17 -11.45 -8.27
N THR A 110 12.89 -11.15 -8.42
CA THR A 110 12.36 -10.34 -9.51
C THR A 110 11.52 -9.24 -8.90
N PHE A 111 11.83 -7.99 -9.23
CA PHE A 111 11.07 -6.87 -8.71
C PHE A 111 9.68 -6.85 -9.35
N ARG A 112 8.66 -6.75 -8.50
CA ARG A 112 7.29 -6.46 -8.92
C ARG A 112 6.69 -5.36 -8.06
N CYS A 113 5.67 -4.70 -8.55
CA CYS A 113 4.91 -3.74 -7.76
C CYS A 113 3.41 -3.86 -8.00
N GLY A 114 2.65 -3.52 -6.97
CA GLY A 114 1.21 -3.34 -6.98
C GLY A 114 0.83 -2.12 -6.15
N SER A 115 -0.45 -1.97 -5.85
CA SER A 115 -0.96 -0.89 -5.00
C SER A 115 -1.44 -1.41 -3.65
N GLY A 116 -1.58 -0.51 -2.70
CA GLY A 116 -2.27 -0.79 -1.45
C GLY A 116 -2.80 0.48 -0.81
N GLU A 117 -3.41 0.31 0.35
CA GLU A 117 -3.98 1.39 1.14
C GLU A 117 -3.53 1.26 2.59
N LEU A 118 -3.30 2.40 3.24
CA LEU A 118 -2.93 2.43 4.65
C LEU A 118 -4.12 2.68 5.57
N ASP A 119 -4.12 1.94 6.68
CA ASP A 119 -4.86 2.25 7.90
C ASP A 119 -3.86 2.52 9.03
N ILE A 120 -4.12 3.57 9.80
CA ILE A 120 -3.20 4.05 10.84
C ILE A 120 -3.87 3.97 12.20
N TYR A 121 -3.20 3.32 13.15
CA TYR A 121 -3.67 3.18 14.52
C TYR A 121 -2.68 3.85 15.47
N GLU A 122 -3.15 4.82 16.24
CA GLU A 122 -2.37 5.45 17.31
C GLU A 122 -2.52 4.63 18.59
N TYR A 123 -1.39 4.33 19.25
CA TYR A 123 -1.36 3.67 20.54
C TYR A 123 -0.78 4.60 21.59
N LYS A 124 -1.45 4.69 22.75
CA LYS A 124 -0.94 5.39 23.94
C LYS A 124 -1.08 4.50 25.15
N ASN A 125 0.03 4.12 25.77
CA ASN A 125 0.06 3.17 26.91
C ASN A 125 -0.66 1.84 26.61
N GLY A 126 -0.58 1.38 25.36
CA GLY A 126 -1.26 0.16 24.91
C GLY A 126 -2.73 0.34 24.50
N TYR A 127 -3.34 1.52 24.70
CA TYR A 127 -4.69 1.81 24.21
C TYR A 127 -4.63 2.31 22.76
N GLY A 128 -5.22 1.53 21.84
CA GLY A 128 -5.22 1.81 20.41
C GLY A 128 -6.48 2.55 19.93
N ARG A 129 -6.32 3.41 18.92
CA ARG A 129 -7.43 4.10 18.23
C ARG A 129 -7.20 4.19 16.73
N ASP A 130 -8.26 4.01 15.95
CA ASP A 130 -8.23 4.20 14.49
C ASP A 130 -8.38 5.69 14.10
N GLY A 131 -8.46 5.97 12.79
CA GLY A 131 -8.68 7.32 12.26
C GLY A 131 -10.04 7.94 12.62
N HIS A 132 -11.05 7.13 12.98
CA HIS A 132 -12.33 7.62 13.48
C HIS A 132 -12.27 7.91 15.00
N GLY A 133 -11.18 7.53 15.67
CA GLY A 133 -11.05 7.59 17.12
C GLY A 133 -11.72 6.42 17.85
N HIS A 134 -12.19 5.41 17.13
CA HIS A 134 -12.74 4.20 17.73
C HIS A 134 -11.63 3.42 18.43
N THR A 135 -11.95 2.87 19.60
CA THR A 135 -11.07 1.95 20.36
C THR A 135 -11.39 0.48 20.09
N GLU A 136 -12.48 0.22 19.37
CA GLU A 136 -12.96 -1.11 19.01
C GLU A 136 -13.81 -1.04 17.74
N LYS A 137 -13.82 -2.12 16.95
CA LYS A 137 -14.68 -2.25 15.76
C LYS A 137 -15.08 -3.70 15.56
N ALA A 138 -16.36 -3.93 15.26
CA ALA A 138 -16.91 -5.27 15.06
C ALA A 138 -16.61 -6.27 16.20
N GLY A 139 -16.58 -5.79 17.45
CA GLY A 139 -16.28 -6.61 18.64
C GLY A 139 -14.80 -6.87 18.89
N PHE A 140 -13.90 -6.30 18.09
CA PHE A 140 -12.45 -6.41 18.28
C PHE A 140 -11.91 -5.12 18.90
N SER A 141 -11.29 -5.24 20.07
CA SER A 141 -10.58 -4.13 20.72
C SER A 141 -9.24 -3.88 20.06
N TYR A 142 -8.90 -2.60 19.86
CA TYR A 142 -7.58 -2.18 19.39
C TYR A 142 -6.54 -2.09 20.50
N ASN A 143 -6.83 -2.54 21.72
CA ASN A 143 -5.84 -2.55 22.79
C ASN A 143 -4.69 -3.50 22.46
N SER A 144 -3.47 -2.99 22.54
CA SER A 144 -2.25 -3.76 22.41
C SER A 144 -1.88 -4.42 23.73
N ARG A 145 -1.27 -5.61 23.64
CA ARG A 145 -0.62 -6.27 24.78
C ARG A 145 0.64 -5.53 25.23
N TYR A 146 1.15 -4.61 24.41
CA TYR A 146 2.35 -3.85 24.68
C TYR A 146 1.99 -2.44 25.17
N PRO A 147 2.27 -2.10 26.45
CA PRO A 147 2.06 -0.74 26.95
C PRO A 147 3.06 0.27 26.37
N THR A 148 4.14 -0.19 25.76
CA THR A 148 5.18 0.60 25.09
C THR A 148 5.39 0.09 23.66
N CYS A 149 6.05 0.89 22.82
CA CYS A 149 6.32 0.56 21.43
C CYS A 149 7.05 -0.79 21.29
N PRO A 150 6.52 -1.72 20.48
CA PRO A 150 7.14 -3.02 20.23
C PRO A 150 8.15 -3.02 19.07
N CYS A 151 8.54 -1.85 18.52
CA CYS A 151 9.56 -1.81 17.47
C CYS A 151 10.92 -2.31 18.00
N GLU A 152 11.77 -2.78 17.08
CA GLU A 152 13.10 -3.35 17.40
C GLU A 152 13.95 -2.42 18.28
N ASN A 153 13.95 -1.11 17.96
CA ASN A 153 14.71 -0.11 18.71
C ASN A 153 14.18 0.10 20.15
N CYS A 154 12.87 -0.05 20.37
CA CYS A 154 12.27 0.12 21.70
C CYS A 154 12.32 -1.15 22.52
N LEU A 155 12.23 -2.33 21.89
CA LEU A 155 12.18 -3.62 22.59
C LEU A 155 13.45 -3.87 23.43
N HIS A 156 14.60 -3.39 22.96
CA HIS A 156 15.89 -3.53 23.64
C HIS A 156 16.30 -2.29 24.45
N SER A 157 15.42 -1.31 24.58
CA SER A 157 15.72 -0.02 25.22
C SER A 157 14.96 0.15 26.54
N ASN A 158 15.66 0.67 27.56
CA ASN A 158 15.03 1.10 28.81
C ASN A 158 14.19 2.38 28.65
N ALA A 159 14.20 3.00 27.47
CA ALA A 159 13.46 4.22 27.13
C ALA A 159 12.38 3.98 26.06
N ALA A 160 11.73 2.80 26.11
CA ALA A 160 10.67 2.44 25.18
C ALA A 160 9.53 3.49 25.19
N LYS A 161 9.12 3.94 24.00
CA LYS A 161 8.12 5.00 23.84
C LYS A 161 6.72 4.51 24.22
N LYS A 162 5.95 5.34 24.93
CA LYS A 162 4.55 5.04 25.31
C LYS A 162 3.54 5.39 24.23
N ILE A 163 3.94 6.23 23.28
CA ILE A 163 3.15 6.60 22.10
C ILE A 163 3.85 5.97 20.90
N TRP A 164 3.08 5.27 20.07
CA TRP A 164 3.56 4.62 18.86
C TRP A 164 2.39 4.39 17.90
N TRP A 165 2.70 4.01 16.67
CA TRP A 165 1.72 3.80 15.61
C TRP A 165 1.90 2.43 14.98
N GLU A 166 0.77 1.78 14.71
CA GLU A 166 0.68 0.64 13.81
C GLU A 166 0.18 1.14 12.46
N VAL A 167 0.95 0.88 11.41
CA VAL A 167 0.61 1.17 10.03
C VAL A 167 0.27 -0.16 9.37
N VAL A 168 -1.02 -0.33 9.05
CA VAL A 168 -1.52 -1.52 8.37
C VAL A 168 -1.65 -1.21 6.89
N LEU A 169 -0.90 -1.94 6.07
CA LEU A 169 -0.98 -1.90 4.62
C LEU A 169 -1.88 -3.04 4.15
N THR A 170 -3.02 -2.69 3.57
CA THR A 170 -3.89 -3.64 2.88
C THR A 170 -3.54 -3.67 1.39
N THR A 171 -3.34 -4.87 0.85
CA THR A 171 -3.04 -5.12 -0.56
C THR A 171 -3.59 -6.50 -0.97
N ALA A 172 -3.34 -6.91 -2.21
CA ALA A 172 -3.77 -8.24 -2.67
C ALA A 172 -2.76 -9.33 -2.31
N ALA A 173 -3.25 -10.56 -2.06
CA ALA A 173 -2.39 -11.71 -1.72
C ALA A 173 -1.47 -12.09 -2.88
N HIS A 174 -1.90 -11.88 -4.12
CA HIS A 174 -1.03 -12.10 -5.28
C HIS A 174 0.13 -11.10 -5.36
N VAL A 175 0.03 -9.91 -4.75
CA VAL A 175 1.13 -8.94 -4.63
C VAL A 175 2.14 -9.46 -3.60
N VAL A 176 1.67 -9.68 -2.36
CA VAL A 176 2.45 -10.20 -1.23
C VAL A 176 1.76 -11.43 -0.63
N PHE A 177 2.37 -12.60 -0.84
CA PHE A 177 1.77 -13.90 -0.54
C PHE A 177 2.06 -14.41 0.88
N ASP A 178 3.24 -14.12 1.45
CA ASP A 178 3.65 -14.64 2.76
C ASP A 178 4.75 -13.78 3.42
N ASP A 179 5.23 -14.24 4.59
CA ASP A 179 6.31 -13.60 5.34
C ASP A 179 7.65 -13.53 4.59
N ILE A 180 7.90 -14.44 3.64
CA ILE A 180 9.15 -14.42 2.86
C ILE A 180 9.10 -13.19 1.94
N GLU A 181 7.97 -12.94 1.30
CA GLU A 181 7.76 -11.79 0.43
C GLU A 181 7.63 -10.49 1.23
N ALA A 182 6.91 -10.50 2.35
CA ALA A 182 6.73 -9.33 3.21
C ALA A 182 8.06 -8.74 3.69
N LYS A 183 9.04 -9.60 4.05
CA LYS A 183 10.40 -9.18 4.44
C LYS A 183 11.16 -8.47 3.32
N HIS A 184 10.79 -8.71 2.07
CA HIS A 184 11.38 -8.10 0.88
C HIS A 184 10.43 -7.10 0.22
N THR A 185 9.44 -6.63 0.98
CA THR A 185 8.46 -5.64 0.55
C THR A 185 8.85 -4.26 1.05
N THR A 186 8.68 -3.28 0.16
CA THR A 186 8.78 -1.85 0.43
C THR A 186 7.47 -1.19 0.04
N CYS A 187 7.11 -0.13 0.74
CA CYS A 187 5.94 0.68 0.46
C CYS A 187 6.39 2.13 0.25
N LYS A 188 5.88 2.80 -0.79
CA LYS A 188 6.17 4.21 -1.08
C LYS A 188 4.90 5.05 -1.02
N LEU A 189 4.97 6.20 -0.35
CA LEU A 189 3.94 7.25 -0.34
C LEU A 189 4.42 8.50 -1.06
N PHE A 190 3.45 9.31 -1.48
CA PHE A 190 3.65 10.62 -2.10
C PHE A 190 4.52 10.56 -3.35
N TYR A 191 4.53 9.45 -4.08
CA TYR A 191 5.41 9.23 -5.23
C TYR A 191 4.86 9.83 -6.54
N ASP A 192 3.81 10.65 -6.47
CA ASP A 192 3.10 11.15 -7.65
C ASP A 192 3.88 12.18 -8.47
N GLN A 193 4.96 12.75 -7.94
CA GLN A 193 5.77 13.79 -8.58
C GLN A 193 7.27 13.49 -8.41
N THR A 194 8.08 14.00 -9.34
CA THR A 194 9.54 13.80 -9.35
C THR A 194 10.28 14.46 -8.17
N ASP A 195 9.67 15.48 -7.57
CA ASP A 195 10.22 16.29 -6.46
C ASP A 195 9.55 16.02 -5.11
N SER A 196 8.69 15.00 -5.03
CA SER A 196 8.00 14.67 -3.79
C SER A 196 8.94 14.18 -2.68
N ASP A 197 8.60 14.52 -1.43
CA ASP A 197 9.21 13.95 -0.23
C ASP A 197 8.68 12.53 0.02
N VAL A 198 9.14 11.59 -0.82
CA VAL A 198 8.70 10.19 -0.82
C VAL A 198 9.02 9.53 0.52
N LYS A 199 7.99 9.04 1.20
CA LYS A 199 8.15 8.20 2.41
C LYS A 199 8.25 6.74 2.00
N ILE A 200 9.24 6.04 2.55
CA ILE A 200 9.47 4.62 2.28
C ILE A 200 9.36 3.84 3.59
N PHE A 201 8.52 2.82 3.59
CA PHE A 201 8.42 1.84 4.67
C PHE A 201 8.97 0.49 4.20
N ASP A 202 9.62 -0.21 5.10
CA ASP A 202 10.17 -1.55 4.88
C ASP A 202 9.96 -2.42 6.13
N LYS A 203 10.51 -3.65 6.10
CA LYS A 203 10.47 -4.58 7.25
C LYS A 203 9.06 -4.89 7.75
N PHE A 204 8.14 -5.06 6.82
CA PHE A 204 6.77 -5.46 7.13
C PHE A 204 6.71 -6.86 7.75
N SER A 205 5.75 -7.05 8.64
CA SER A 205 5.31 -8.36 9.12
C SER A 205 3.92 -8.67 8.58
N VAL A 206 3.61 -9.94 8.30
CA VAL A 206 2.25 -10.31 7.86
C VAL A 206 1.31 -10.27 9.06
N LEU A 207 0.15 -9.61 8.91
CA LEU A 207 -0.98 -9.74 9.84
C LEU A 207 -1.91 -10.88 9.43
N TYR A 208 -2.30 -10.89 8.16
CA TYR A 208 -3.07 -12.00 7.58
C TYR A 208 -2.88 -12.07 6.07
N VAL A 209 -3.06 -13.27 5.52
CA VAL A 209 -3.22 -13.51 4.09
C VAL A 209 -4.37 -14.49 3.88
N ASP A 210 -5.30 -14.14 2.98
CA ASP A 210 -6.34 -15.03 2.48
C ASP A 210 -6.21 -15.11 0.96
N VAL A 211 -5.66 -16.21 0.47
CA VAL A 211 -5.40 -16.43 -0.95
C VAL A 211 -6.70 -16.57 -1.75
N ASN A 212 -7.79 -17.06 -1.14
CA ASN A 212 -9.07 -17.24 -1.84
C ASN A 212 -9.73 -15.88 -2.10
N LYS A 213 -9.67 -14.99 -1.11
CA LYS A 213 -10.14 -13.60 -1.24
C LYS A 213 -9.15 -12.68 -1.91
N ASP A 214 -7.97 -13.20 -2.24
CA ASP A 214 -6.84 -12.47 -2.78
C ASP A 214 -6.49 -11.22 -1.96
N ALA A 215 -6.45 -11.38 -0.63
CA ALA A 215 -6.31 -10.27 0.29
C ALA A 215 -5.16 -10.50 1.28
N CYS A 216 -4.40 -9.45 1.53
CA CYS A 216 -3.22 -9.44 2.39
C CYS A 216 -3.20 -8.16 3.23
N ALA A 217 -2.88 -8.30 4.50
CA ALA A 217 -2.57 -7.18 5.37
C ALA A 217 -1.17 -7.33 5.95
N LEU A 218 -0.37 -6.28 5.81
CA LEU A 218 0.96 -6.16 6.36
C LEU A 218 0.99 -5.11 7.46
N LYS A 219 1.83 -5.31 8.45
CA LYS A 219 2.04 -4.40 9.56
C LYS A 219 3.45 -3.83 9.54
N TYR A 220 3.51 -2.52 9.72
CA TYR A 220 4.70 -1.76 10.06
C TYR A 220 4.46 -1.02 11.39
N ILE A 221 5.49 -0.95 12.24
CA ILE A 221 5.41 -0.31 13.55
C ILE A 221 6.43 0.82 13.60
N THR A 222 5.99 2.00 14.03
CA THR A 222 6.88 3.15 14.26
C THR A 222 6.57 3.86 15.57
N CYS A 223 7.61 4.40 16.20
CA CYS A 223 7.49 5.38 17.28
C CYS A 223 8.15 6.72 16.94
N ASP A 224 8.42 6.95 15.66
CA ASP A 224 8.74 8.28 15.16
C ASP A 224 7.48 9.13 15.25
N GLU A 225 7.49 10.11 16.16
CA GLU A 225 6.32 10.95 16.40
C GLU A 225 5.99 11.87 15.22
N THR A 226 6.97 12.28 14.44
CA THR A 226 6.74 13.17 13.30
C THR A 226 5.99 12.41 12.23
N LEU A 227 6.54 11.27 11.82
CA LEU A 227 5.93 10.39 10.83
C LEU A 227 4.57 9.86 11.30
N GLY A 228 4.49 9.38 12.54
CA GLY A 228 3.26 8.79 13.08
C GLY A 228 2.10 9.79 13.14
N LYS A 229 2.36 11.02 13.59
CA LYS A 229 1.33 12.08 13.63
C LYS A 229 0.90 12.52 12.23
N GLU A 230 1.85 12.62 11.29
CA GLU A 230 1.56 12.96 9.89
C GLU A 230 0.61 11.94 9.26
N LEU A 231 0.94 10.65 9.32
CA LEU A 231 0.10 9.59 8.78
C LEU A 231 -1.27 9.51 9.48
N TYR A 232 -1.28 9.63 10.81
CA TYR A 232 -2.53 9.58 11.57
C TYR A 232 -3.45 10.75 11.24
N ALA A 233 -2.91 11.95 10.97
CA ALA A 233 -3.70 13.08 10.51
C ALA A 233 -4.37 12.83 9.15
N LEU A 234 -3.69 12.16 8.22
CA LEU A 234 -4.28 11.76 6.94
C LEU A 234 -5.43 10.76 7.13
N ALA A 235 -5.23 9.73 7.97
CA ALA A 235 -6.26 8.76 8.33
C ALA A 235 -7.50 9.42 8.94
N ARG A 236 -7.30 10.39 9.84
CA ARG A 236 -8.37 11.19 10.45
C ARG A 236 -9.13 12.02 9.43
N ARG A 237 -8.43 12.71 8.52
CA ARG A 237 -9.06 13.49 7.45
C ARG A 237 -9.97 12.61 6.58
N ARG A 238 -9.51 11.42 6.18
CA ARG A 238 -10.33 10.47 5.41
C ARG A 238 -11.56 10.02 6.20
N ALA A 239 -11.39 9.72 7.49
CA ALA A 239 -12.49 9.31 8.38
C ALA A 239 -13.57 10.40 8.55
N GLU A 240 -13.16 11.64 8.80
CA GLU A 240 -14.08 12.79 8.96
C GLU A 240 -14.91 13.08 7.69
N LEU A 241 -14.39 12.74 6.52
CA LEU A 241 -15.09 12.91 5.24
C LEU A 241 -16.07 11.77 4.93
N LEU A 242 -15.88 10.58 5.50
CA LEU A 242 -16.80 9.44 5.36
C LEU A 242 -18.07 9.57 6.20
N GLU A 243 -18.04 10.43 7.23
CA GLU A 243 -19.16 10.63 8.16
C GLU A 243 -20.11 11.76 7.75
N LYS A 244 -19.82 12.44 6.63
CA LYS A 244 -20.65 13.51 6.05
C LYS A 244 -21.59 12.96 4.98
#